data_AF-A0A925PQP5-F1
#
_entry.id   AF-A0A925PQP5-F1
#
_cell.length_a   1.000
_cell.length_b   1.000
_cell.length_c   1.000
_cell.angle_alpha   90.00
_cell.angle_beta   90.00
_cell.angle_gamma   90.00
#
_symmetry.space_group_name_H-M   'P 1'
#
loop_
_entity.id
_entity.type
_entity.pdbx_description
1 polymer ?
#
loop_
_entity_poly.entity_id
_entity_poly.type
_entity_poly.pdbx_seq_one_letter_code
_entity_poly.pdbx_strand_id
1 'polypeptide(L)'
;MVLGFNHNLTYKGEVFHVQTEDSGVNNPHIITLLYRGGLILCSKKTSYADILMMDNLESVVEELMKAQHKDLMRRLKSGEFDDRAFSTQPPLLENYEIPSPKPEAEAAPVPEPRRIDDIFSSPAVSPPSSSQSDLSLLFALPAQKAAVPAAPTPAEKPAKEVVSLDEAILNFFGTNAK
;
A
#
# COMPACT_ATOMS: atom_id res chain seq x y z
N MET A 1 5.97 0.01 14.81
CA MET A 1 4.88 0.10 13.83
C MET A 1 4.08 -1.18 13.97
N VAL A 2 2.76 -1.06 14.12
CA VAL A 2 1.86 -2.21 14.32
C VAL A 2 1.44 -2.79 12.96
N LEU A 3 1.20 -4.09 12.89
CA LEU A 3 0.74 -4.76 11.67
C LEU A 3 -0.64 -4.24 11.25
N GLY A 4 -0.80 -3.98 9.94
CA GLY A 4 -2.04 -3.49 9.35
C GLY A 4 -3.17 -4.52 9.31
N PHE A 5 -4.40 -4.02 9.14
CA PHE A 5 -5.60 -4.84 8.93
C PHE A 5 -6.11 -4.70 7.51
N ASN A 6 -6.43 -5.84 6.90
CA ASN A 6 -6.95 -5.90 5.54
C ASN A 6 -8.16 -6.82 5.48
N HIS A 7 -9.30 -6.30 4.97
CA HIS A 7 -10.52 -7.09 4.80
C HIS A 7 -11.21 -6.77 3.47
N ASN A 8 -11.60 -7.84 2.76
CA ASN A 8 -12.55 -7.77 1.65
C ASN A 8 -13.96 -8.06 2.17
N LEU A 9 -14.92 -7.23 1.78
CA LEU A 9 -16.31 -7.31 2.23
C LEU A 9 -17.24 -7.21 1.03
N THR A 10 -18.18 -8.14 0.93
CA THR A 10 -19.25 -8.05 -0.06
C THR A 10 -20.43 -7.27 0.52
N TYR A 11 -20.85 -6.23 -0.19
CA TYR A 11 -22.00 -5.41 0.18
C TYR A 11 -22.75 -5.00 -1.09
N LYS A 12 -24.08 -5.23 -1.12
CA LYS A 12 -24.94 -5.01 -2.30
C LYS A 12 -24.42 -5.64 -3.61
N GLY A 13 -23.78 -6.80 -3.52
CA GLY A 13 -23.25 -7.53 -4.68
C GLY A 13 -21.89 -7.07 -5.18
N GLU A 14 -21.30 -6.03 -4.58
CA GLU A 14 -19.96 -5.55 -4.91
C GLU A 14 -18.95 -5.84 -3.80
N VAL A 15 -17.67 -5.95 -4.17
CA VAL A 15 -16.56 -6.17 -3.24
C VAL A 15 -15.92 -4.83 -2.88
N PHE A 16 -15.87 -4.57 -1.58
CA PHE A 16 -15.20 -3.44 -0.97
C PHE A 16 -13.94 -3.93 -0.27
N HIS A 17 -12.92 -3.09 -0.27
CA HIS A 17 -11.66 -3.36 0.41
C HIS A 17 -11.47 -2.35 1.53
N VAL A 18 -11.23 -2.82 2.75
CA VAL A 18 -10.89 -1.98 3.89
C VAL A 18 -9.46 -2.29 4.29
N GLN A 19 -8.63 -1.25 4.28
CA GLN A 19 -7.23 -1.34 4.71
C GLN A 19 -6.99 -0.37 5.88
N THR A 20 -6.21 -0.77 6.88
CA THR A 20 -5.83 0.08 8.01
C THR A 20 -4.37 -0.13 8.33
N GLU A 21 -3.60 0.97 8.36
CA GLU A 21 -2.15 0.96 8.55
C GLU A 21 -1.75 1.93 9.66
N ASP A 22 -0.65 1.60 10.34
CA ASP A 22 0.06 2.48 11.26
C ASP A 22 1.25 3.12 10.55
N SER A 23 1.35 4.45 10.61
CA SER A 23 2.48 5.22 10.06
C SER A 23 3.73 5.24 10.96
N GLY A 24 3.64 4.64 12.16
CA GLY A 24 4.72 4.51 13.12
C GLY A 24 5.00 5.76 13.95
N VAL A 25 5.90 5.63 14.92
CA VAL A 25 6.17 6.66 15.95
C VAL A 25 6.67 8.00 15.41
N ASN A 26 7.36 7.99 14.26
CA ASN A 26 7.85 9.22 13.62
C ASN A 26 6.71 10.06 13.03
N ASN A 27 5.60 9.42 12.66
CA ASN A 27 4.42 10.05 12.12
C ASN A 27 3.19 9.35 12.73
N PRO A 28 2.81 9.68 13.98
CA PRO A 28 1.93 8.85 14.81
C PRO A 28 0.47 8.93 14.35
N HIS A 29 0.17 8.28 13.23
CA HIS A 29 -1.12 8.29 12.56
C HIS A 29 -1.56 6.89 12.15
N ILE A 30 -2.83 6.60 12.44
CA ILE A 30 -3.54 5.44 11.90
C ILE A 30 -4.37 5.91 10.72
N ILE A 31 -4.16 5.27 9.57
CA ILE A 31 -4.85 5.60 8.33
C ILE A 31 -5.70 4.40 7.93
N THR A 32 -6.99 4.62 7.73
CA THR A 32 -7.93 3.62 7.23
C THR A 32 -8.55 4.08 5.92
N LEU A 33 -8.51 3.22 4.91
CA LEU A 33 -8.99 3.49 3.57
C LEU A 33 -10.07 2.47 3.17
N LEU A 34 -11.17 2.97 2.61
CA LEU A 34 -12.23 2.17 2.00
C LEU A 34 -12.15 2.30 0.49
N TYR A 35 -12.06 1.18 -0.21
CA TYR A 35 -12.01 1.13 -1.67
C TYR A 35 -13.16 0.32 -2.26
N ARG A 36 -13.50 0.65 -3.50
CA ARG A 36 -14.36 -0.13 -4.39
C ARG A 36 -13.81 -0.06 -5.81
N GLY A 37 -13.39 -1.19 -6.39
CA GLY A 37 -12.90 -1.23 -7.79
C GLY A 37 -11.79 -0.23 -8.11
N GLY A 38 -10.91 0.09 -7.15
CA GLY A 38 -9.83 1.09 -7.30
C GLY A 38 -10.19 2.52 -6.91
N LEU A 39 -11.46 2.83 -6.65
CA LEU A 39 -11.90 4.15 -6.18
C LEU A 39 -11.84 4.22 -4.64
N ILE A 40 -11.26 5.29 -4.10
CA ILE A 40 -11.32 5.57 -2.66
C ILE A 40 -12.67 6.21 -2.34
N LEU A 41 -13.45 5.54 -1.49
CA LEU A 41 -14.75 6.03 -1.02
C LEU A 41 -14.63 6.84 0.27
N CYS A 42 -13.73 6.44 1.16
CA CYS A 42 -13.50 7.09 2.44
C CYS A 42 -12.03 6.95 2.86
N SER A 43 -11.51 8.00 3.50
CA SER A 43 -10.23 7.99 4.20
C SER A 43 -10.46 8.52 5.62
N LYS A 44 -10.00 7.78 6.63
CA LYS A 44 -10.03 8.18 8.03
C LYS A 44 -8.61 8.20 8.55
N LYS A 45 -8.20 9.32 9.13
CA LYS A 45 -6.87 9.53 9.71
C LYS A 45 -7.04 9.94 11.18
N THR A 46 -6.38 9.22 12.07
CA THR A 46 -6.42 9.48 13.51
C THR A 46 -5.01 9.60 14.03
N SER A 47 -4.70 10.71 14.71
CA SER A 47 -3.42 10.89 15.40
C SER A 47 -3.43 10.15 16.74
N TYR A 48 -2.29 9.57 17.12
CA TYR A 48 -2.06 9.00 18.44
C TYR A 48 -0.84 9.63 19.14
N ALA A 49 -0.44 10.84 18.71
CA ALA A 49 0.71 11.57 19.27
C ALA A 49 0.63 11.72 20.81
N ASP A 50 -0.57 11.85 21.36
CA ASP A 50 -0.81 12.08 22.78
C ASP A 50 -0.47 10.87 23.67
N ILE A 51 -0.39 9.67 23.08
CA ILE A 51 -0.19 8.41 23.81
C ILE A 51 1.21 7.80 23.60
N LEU A 52 2.12 8.53 22.93
CA LEU A 52 3.48 8.04 22.61
C LEU A 52 4.32 7.65 23.82
N MET A 53 4.06 8.24 25.00
CA MET A 53 4.84 8.02 26.22
C MET A 53 4.31 6.87 27.09
N MET A 54 3.29 6.14 26.63
CA MET A 54 2.75 5.01 27.39
C MET A 54 3.58 3.75 27.18
N ASP A 55 3.76 2.98 28.26
CA ASP A 55 4.53 1.72 28.25
C ASP A 55 3.90 0.65 27.34
N ASN A 56 2.58 0.71 27.10
CA ASN A 56 1.82 -0.26 26.31
C ASN A 56 1.38 0.29 24.93
N LEU A 57 2.17 1.21 24.35
CA LEU A 57 1.83 1.91 23.11
C LEU A 57 1.36 0.99 21.98
N GLU A 58 2.10 -0.09 21.68
CA GLU A 58 1.75 -0.99 20.57
C GLU A 58 0.38 -1.64 20.74
N SER A 59 0.06 -2.11 21.96
CA SER A 59 -1.25 -2.70 22.26
C SER A 59 -2.38 -1.71 22.08
N VAL A 60 -2.18 -0.46 22.53
CA VAL A 60 -3.21 0.58 22.42
C VAL A 60 -3.39 1.02 20.96
N VAL A 61 -2.30 1.17 20.21
CA VAL A 61 -2.36 1.45 18.77
C VAL A 61 -3.10 0.34 18.04
N GLU A 62 -2.81 -0.93 18.35
CA GLU A 62 -3.52 -2.06 17.74
C GLU A 62 -5.02 -2.04 18.05
N GLU A 63 -5.43 -1.75 19.29
CA GLU A 63 -6.83 -1.62 19.67
C GLU A 63 -7.51 -0.44 18.94
N LEU A 64 -6.84 0.70 18.83
CA LEU A 64 -7.33 1.86 18.11
C LEU A 64 -7.49 1.57 16.62
N MET A 65 -6.54 0.87 16.01
CA MET A 65 -6.62 0.38 14.63
C MET A 65 -7.83 -0.55 14.45
N LYS A 66 -8.01 -1.54 15.33
CA LYS A 66 -9.17 -2.47 15.29
C LYS A 66 -10.49 -1.71 15.42
N ALA A 67 -10.57 -0.74 16.34
CA ALA A 67 -11.76 0.07 16.55
C ALA A 67 -12.09 0.89 15.30
N GLN A 68 -11.11 1.60 14.73
CA GLN A 68 -11.26 2.40 13.52
C GLN A 68 -11.66 1.55 12.31
N HIS A 69 -11.04 0.38 12.16
CA HIS A 69 -11.35 -0.57 11.09
C HIS A 69 -12.80 -1.07 11.18
N LYS A 70 -13.22 -1.55 12.37
CA LYS A 70 -14.59 -2.04 12.62
C LYS A 70 -15.64 -0.95 12.44
N ASP A 71 -15.34 0.28 12.88
CA ASP A 71 -16.20 1.44 12.70
C ASP A 71 -16.48 1.71 11.22
N LEU A 72 -15.44 1.70 10.38
CA LEU A 72 -15.59 1.90 8.95
C LEU A 72 -16.42 0.80 8.27
N MET A 73 -16.21 -0.46 8.66
CA MET A 73 -17.00 -1.60 8.15
C MET A 73 -18.49 -1.46 8.53
N ARG A 74 -18.78 -0.92 9.71
CA ARG A 74 -20.15 -0.68 10.16
C ARG A 74 -20.82 0.43 9.35
N ARG A 75 -20.10 1.52 9.11
CA ARG A 75 -20.54 2.66 8.27
C ARG A 75 -20.79 2.25 6.82
N LEU A 76 -19.96 1.34 6.29
CA LEU A 76 -20.22 0.70 5.00
C LEU A 76 -21.54 -0.07 5.01
N LYS A 77 -21.75 -0.91 6.02
CA LYS A 77 -22.99 -1.72 6.13
C LYS A 77 -24.23 -0.88 6.40
N SER A 78 -24.12 0.31 7.00
CA SER A 78 -25.24 1.23 7.18
C SER A 78 -25.61 2.00 5.91
N GLY A 79 -24.84 1.83 4.82
CA GLY A 79 -25.10 2.49 3.55
C GLY A 79 -24.64 3.95 3.48
N GLU A 80 -23.79 4.41 4.41
CA GLU A 80 -23.31 5.80 4.44
C GLU A 80 -22.57 6.19 3.15
N PHE A 81 -21.95 5.22 2.49
CA PHE A 81 -21.17 5.43 1.27
C PHE A 81 -21.93 5.05 -0.01
N ASP A 82 -23.21 4.73 0.07
CA ASP A 82 -23.99 4.22 -1.07
C ASP A 82 -24.02 5.22 -2.24
N ASP A 83 -24.25 6.50 -1.94
CA ASP A 83 -24.30 7.55 -2.95
C ASP A 83 -22.98 7.63 -3.71
N ARG A 84 -21.84 7.64 -3.01
CA ARG A 84 -20.52 7.71 -3.66
C ARG A 84 -20.12 6.39 -4.32
N ALA A 85 -20.53 5.26 -3.76
CA ALA A 85 -20.20 3.95 -4.29
C ALA A 85 -20.94 3.71 -5.61
N PHE A 86 -22.26 3.89 -5.64
CA PHE A 86 -23.12 3.47 -6.76
C PHE A 86 -23.57 4.61 -7.67
N SER A 87 -23.20 5.87 -7.40
CA SER A 87 -23.45 6.96 -8.35
C SER A 87 -22.72 6.74 -9.66
N THR A 88 -23.42 6.97 -10.76
CA THR A 88 -22.88 6.91 -12.13
C THR A 88 -22.07 8.15 -12.50
N GLN A 89 -21.98 9.13 -11.60
CA GLN A 89 -21.19 10.34 -11.79
C GLN A 89 -19.77 10.08 -11.28
N PRO A 90 -18.74 10.16 -12.15
CA PRO A 90 -17.37 10.14 -11.67
C PRO A 90 -17.19 11.27 -10.66
N PRO A 91 -16.48 11.07 -9.54
CA PRO A 91 -16.19 12.16 -8.64
C PRO A 91 -15.38 13.19 -9.43
N LEU A 92 -15.98 14.35 -9.71
CA LEU A 92 -15.23 15.50 -10.18
C LEU A 92 -14.19 15.79 -9.10
N LEU A 93 -12.93 15.52 -9.42
CA LEU A 93 -11.78 16.04 -8.68
C LEU A 93 -11.73 17.55 -8.95
N GLU A 94 -12.68 18.28 -8.39
CA GLU A 94 -12.86 19.70 -8.70
C GLU A 94 -11.82 20.57 -7.99
N ASN A 95 -11.16 20.05 -6.94
CA ASN A 95 -10.20 20.78 -6.11
C ASN A 95 -8.90 20.01 -5.80
N TYR A 96 -8.31 19.27 -6.76
CA TYR A 96 -6.88 19.00 -6.65
C TYR A 96 -6.13 20.18 -7.25
N GLU A 97 -5.92 21.21 -6.44
CA GLU A 97 -4.96 22.27 -6.74
C GLU A 97 -3.60 21.57 -6.84
N ILE A 98 -3.16 21.26 -8.06
CA ILE A 98 -1.75 21.08 -8.34
C ILE A 98 -1.13 22.38 -7.86
N PRO A 99 -0.27 22.38 -6.82
CA PRO A 99 0.46 23.59 -6.48
C PRO A 99 1.27 23.93 -7.72
N SER A 100 0.78 24.87 -8.51
CA SER A 100 1.59 25.52 -9.52
C SER A 100 2.81 26.02 -8.76
N PRO A 101 4.04 25.68 -9.17
CA PRO A 101 5.21 26.29 -8.56
C PRO A 101 5.02 27.79 -8.68
N LYS A 102 4.80 28.43 -7.54
CA LYS A 102 4.67 29.88 -7.43
C LYS A 102 5.91 30.47 -8.09
N PRO A 103 5.81 31.28 -9.16
CA PRO A 103 6.94 32.04 -9.63
C PRO A 103 7.24 33.05 -8.53
N GLU A 104 8.22 32.72 -7.69
CA GLU A 104 8.83 33.64 -6.76
C GLU A 104 9.48 34.72 -7.63
N ALA A 105 8.80 35.86 -7.67
CA ALA A 105 9.30 37.09 -8.26
C ALA A 105 10.47 37.59 -7.40
N GLU A 106 11.65 37.04 -7.64
CA GLU A 106 12.89 37.74 -7.36
C GLU A 106 13.31 38.46 -8.64
N ALA A 107 13.21 39.78 -8.58
CA ALA A 107 13.63 40.68 -9.63
C ALA A 107 15.14 40.56 -9.86
N ALA A 108 15.53 39.93 -10.96
CA ALA A 108 16.85 40.08 -11.57
C ALA A 108 16.68 40.75 -12.95
N PRO A 109 17.54 41.70 -13.33
CA PRO A 109 17.38 42.46 -14.56
C PRO A 109 17.53 41.55 -15.78
N VAL A 110 16.60 41.70 -16.72
CA VAL A 110 16.56 41.07 -18.04
C VAL A 110 17.82 41.46 -18.83
N PRO A 111 18.69 40.53 -19.28
CA PRO A 111 19.58 40.82 -20.38
C PRO A 111 18.80 40.72 -21.70
N GLU A 112 18.95 41.74 -22.54
CA GLU A 112 18.29 41.89 -23.85
C GLU A 112 18.46 40.67 -24.77
N PRO A 113 17.49 40.40 -25.66
CA PRO A 113 17.56 39.28 -26.59
C PRO A 113 18.68 39.51 -27.61
N ARG A 114 19.73 38.69 -27.56
CA ARG A 114 20.71 38.60 -28.66
C ARG A 114 19.99 38.05 -29.89
N ARG A 115 20.10 38.77 -31.01
CA ARG A 115 19.60 38.36 -32.32
C ARG A 115 20.23 37.03 -32.73
N ILE A 116 19.42 36.21 -33.40
CA ILE A 116 19.68 34.81 -33.80
C ILE A 116 20.53 34.66 -35.07
N ASP A 117 21.15 35.72 -35.58
CA ASP A 117 21.82 35.69 -36.89
C ASP A 117 23.34 35.48 -36.86
N ASP A 118 23.96 35.24 -35.68
CA ASP A 118 25.43 35.11 -35.53
C ASP A 118 25.88 33.77 -34.87
N ILE A 119 25.25 32.63 -35.19
CA ILE A 119 25.68 31.29 -34.71
C ILE A 119 26.02 30.33 -35.87
N PHE A 120 26.19 30.85 -37.10
CA PHE A 120 26.90 30.11 -38.17
C PHE A 120 28.36 30.59 -38.27
N SER A 121 29.11 30.39 -37.19
CA SER A 121 30.57 30.40 -37.25
C SER A 121 31.13 29.37 -36.30
N SER A 122 31.37 28.17 -36.85
CA SER A 122 32.24 27.17 -36.23
C SER A 122 33.69 27.64 -36.29
N PRO A 123 34.43 27.51 -35.17
CA PRO A 123 35.80 27.04 -35.29
C PRO A 123 36.00 25.76 -34.47
N ALA A 124 36.76 24.87 -35.08
CA ALA A 124 37.10 23.53 -34.62
C ALA A 124 37.81 23.50 -33.26
N VAL A 125 37.40 22.57 -32.38
CA VAL A 125 38.27 21.98 -31.35
C VAL A 125 37.85 20.51 -31.11
N SER A 126 38.87 19.65 -31.04
CA SER A 126 38.92 18.18 -31.01
C SER A 126 38.24 17.48 -29.81
N PRO A 127 37.97 16.15 -29.87
CA PRO A 127 37.21 15.42 -28.86
C PRO A 127 38.09 14.84 -27.74
N PRO A 128 37.48 14.55 -26.58
CA PRO A 128 37.86 13.31 -25.89
C PRO A 128 36.67 12.44 -25.45
N SER A 129 36.85 11.16 -25.75
CA SER A 129 36.57 9.98 -24.91
C SER A 129 35.18 9.74 -24.30
N SER A 130 34.45 8.82 -24.96
CA SER A 130 33.90 7.58 -24.39
C SER A 130 33.25 7.62 -23.00
N SER A 131 31.92 7.54 -22.97
CA SER A 131 31.15 6.65 -22.06
C SER A 131 29.71 6.56 -22.57
N GLN A 132 29.48 5.68 -23.55
CA GLN A 132 28.14 5.20 -23.84
C GLN A 132 27.82 4.14 -22.78
N SER A 133 26.98 4.46 -21.82
CA SER A 133 26.36 3.45 -20.95
C SER A 133 25.30 2.72 -21.78
N ASP A 134 25.77 1.64 -22.40
CA ASP A 134 25.01 0.69 -23.19
C ASP A 134 23.93 0.02 -22.32
N LEU A 135 22.66 0.32 -22.61
CA LEU A 135 21.48 -0.24 -21.92
C LEU A 135 21.17 -1.69 -22.36
N SER A 136 22.03 -2.33 -23.17
CA SER A 136 21.79 -3.68 -23.71
C SER A 136 21.92 -4.84 -22.70
N LEU A 137 22.31 -4.57 -21.44
CA LEU A 137 22.44 -5.60 -20.40
C LEU A 137 21.16 -5.85 -19.58
N LEU A 138 20.10 -5.05 -19.76
CA LEU A 138 18.83 -5.22 -19.02
C LEU A 138 17.94 -6.36 -19.54
N PHE A 139 18.25 -6.93 -20.71
CA PHE A 139 17.43 -7.98 -21.35
C PHE A 139 18.11 -9.35 -21.45
N ALA A 140 19.26 -9.55 -20.80
CA ALA A 140 19.90 -10.86 -20.74
C ALA A 140 19.20 -11.75 -19.68
N LEU A 141 18.23 -12.55 -20.12
CA LEU A 141 17.73 -13.69 -19.33
C LEU A 141 18.87 -14.70 -19.11
N PRO A 142 19.14 -15.15 -17.87
CA PRO A 142 19.99 -16.31 -17.68
C PRO A 142 19.26 -17.56 -18.16
N ALA A 143 19.69 -18.11 -19.29
CA ALA A 143 19.36 -19.47 -19.69
C ALA A 143 20.05 -20.45 -18.73
N GLN A 144 19.38 -20.76 -17.62
CA GLN A 144 19.86 -21.76 -16.68
C GLN A 144 19.54 -23.14 -17.25
N LYS A 145 20.57 -23.77 -17.82
CA LYS A 145 20.57 -25.16 -18.26
C LYS A 145 20.20 -26.05 -17.06
N ALA A 146 19.03 -26.67 -17.13
CA ALA A 146 18.57 -27.66 -16.17
C ALA A 146 19.52 -28.86 -16.14
N ALA A 147 20.32 -28.94 -15.07
CA ALA A 147 20.95 -30.17 -14.64
C ALA A 147 20.04 -30.78 -13.58
N VAL A 148 19.43 -31.92 -13.91
CA VAL A 148 18.60 -32.72 -13.01
C VAL A 148 19.51 -33.42 -12.00
N PRO A 149 19.32 -33.27 -10.68
CA PRO A 149 19.78 -34.27 -9.73
C PRO A 149 18.62 -35.21 -9.37
N ALA A 150 18.94 -36.49 -9.48
CA ALA A 150 18.07 -37.62 -9.19
C ALA A 150 17.48 -37.56 -7.76
N ALA A 151 16.23 -37.96 -7.66
CA ALA A 151 15.55 -38.27 -6.41
C ALA A 151 16.21 -39.45 -5.68
N PRO A 152 16.25 -39.40 -4.34
CA PRO A 152 16.08 -40.59 -3.52
C PRO A 152 14.77 -40.49 -2.72
N THR A 153 13.90 -41.47 -3.00
CA THR A 153 12.88 -42.10 -2.12
C THR A 153 12.56 -41.47 -0.75
N PRO A 154 11.27 -41.18 -0.46
CA PRO A 154 10.82 -40.92 0.90
C PRO A 154 10.92 -42.17 1.78
N ALA A 155 11.69 -42.08 2.86
CA ALA A 155 11.68 -43.06 3.94
C ALA A 155 10.49 -42.78 4.87
N GLU A 156 9.55 -43.72 4.88
CA GLU A 156 8.37 -43.79 5.73
C GLU A 156 8.75 -44.17 7.17
N LYS A 157 8.41 -43.30 8.15
CA LYS A 157 8.37 -43.58 9.60
C LYS A 157 7.30 -42.71 10.28
N PRO A 158 6.72 -43.18 11.40
CA PRO A 158 5.29 -43.44 11.50
C PRO A 158 4.46 -42.25 12.02
N ALA A 159 3.17 -42.30 11.68
CA ALA A 159 2.12 -41.37 12.06
C ALA A 159 2.11 -41.14 13.58
N LYS A 160 2.30 -39.89 13.99
CA LYS A 160 1.77 -39.41 15.26
C LYS A 160 0.25 -39.34 15.12
N GLU A 161 -0.41 -40.01 16.03
CA GLU A 161 -1.85 -40.03 16.25
C GLU A 161 -2.37 -38.59 16.29
N VAL A 162 -2.95 -38.13 15.18
CA VAL A 162 -3.63 -36.84 15.11
C VAL A 162 -5.02 -37.09 15.66
N VAL A 163 -5.21 -36.80 16.94
CA VAL A 163 -6.55 -36.72 17.54
C VAL A 163 -7.37 -35.76 16.68
N SER A 164 -8.43 -36.28 16.06
CA SER A 164 -9.30 -35.50 15.18
C SER A 164 -9.92 -34.35 15.97
N LEU A 165 -10.03 -33.17 15.34
CA LEU A 165 -10.65 -32.00 15.95
C LEU A 165 -12.08 -32.30 16.45
N ASP A 166 -12.76 -33.21 15.76
CA ASP A 166 -14.10 -33.67 16.14
C ASP A 166 -14.10 -34.44 17.48
N GLU A 167 -13.06 -35.23 17.77
CA GLU A 167 -12.91 -35.92 19.07
C GLU A 167 -12.62 -34.93 20.21
N ALA A 168 -11.79 -33.92 19.95
CA ALA A 168 -11.51 -32.87 20.94
C ALA A 168 -12.79 -32.09 21.32
N ILE A 169 -13.65 -31.82 20.33
CA ILE A 169 -14.93 -31.13 20.53
C ILE A 169 -15.88 -32.01 21.34
N LEU A 170 -16.03 -33.29 20.99
CA LEU A 170 -16.88 -34.24 21.72
C LEU A 170 -16.45 -34.41 23.18
N ASN A 171 -15.15 -34.45 23.45
CA ASN A 171 -14.63 -34.60 24.82
C ASN A 171 -14.85 -33.33 25.67
N PHE A 172 -14.84 -32.15 25.05
CA PHE A 172 -15.10 -30.88 25.73
C PHE A 172 -16.58 -30.70 26.11
N PHE A 173 -17.51 -31.10 25.23
CA PHE A 173 -18.95 -30.95 25.49
C PHE A 173 -19.59 -32.17 26.17
N GLY A 174 -18.94 -33.34 26.16
CA GLY A 174 -19.49 -34.60 26.66
C GLY A 174 -19.34 -34.87 28.16
N THR A 175 -18.65 -34.01 28.93
CA THR A 175 -18.31 -34.27 30.35
C THR A 175 -19.17 -33.50 31.37
N ASN A 176 -20.34 -33.00 30.98
CA ASN A 176 -21.28 -32.35 31.91
C ASN A 176 -22.67 -33.00 31.92
N ALA A 177 -22.71 -34.31 32.19
CA ALA A 177 -23.96 -34.97 32.57
C ALA A 177 -23.70 -36.17 33.49
N LYS A 178 -23.35 -35.90 34.75
CA LYS A 178 -23.90 -36.66 35.88
C LYS A 178 -23.75 -35.92 37.20
#